data_AF-A0A9E0F885-F1
#
_entry.id   AF-A0A9E0F885-F1
#
_cell.length_a   1.000
_cell.length_b   1.000
_cell.length_c   1.000
_cell.angle_alpha   90.00
_cell.angle_beta   90.00
_cell.angle_gamma   90.00
#
_symmetry.space_group_name_H-M   'P 1'
#
loop_
_entity.id
_entity.type
_entity.pdbx_description
1 polymer ?
#
loop_
_entity_poly.entity_id
_entity_poly.type
_entity_poly.pdbx_seq_one_letter_code
_entity_poly.pdbx_strand_id
1 'polypeptide(L)' 'MEKLINYFKSTTEELMTKVSWPTWDELQSSTLIVMVASIIFAIIIYLIDLVSSFGLGVFYKLFEG' A
#
# COMPACT_ATOMS: atom_id res chain seq x y z
N MET A 1 -27.32 -9.70 -25.44
CA MET A 1 -25.86 -9.93 -25.53
C MET A 1 -25.15 -8.74 -26.19
N GLU A 2 -25.56 -8.32 -27.40
CA GLU A 2 -24.93 -7.19 -28.11
C GLU A 2 -24.96 -5.84 -27.35
N LYS A 3 -26.06 -5.55 -26.64
CA LYS A 3 -26.17 -4.32 -25.83
C LYS A 3 -25.17 -4.25 -24.67
N LEU A 4 -24.84 -5.38 -24.04
CA LEU A 4 -23.86 -5.42 -22.95
C LEU A 4 -22.44 -5.26 -23.47
N ILE A 5 -22.12 -5.95 -24.58
CA ILE A 5 -20.81 -5.85 -25.23
C ILE A 5 -20.54 -4.40 -25.68
N ASN A 6 -21.54 -3.74 -26.29
CA ASN A 6 -21.42 -2.34 -26.68
C ASN A 6 -21.30 -1.39 -25.49
N TYR A 7 -21.96 -1.68 -24.36
CA TYR A 7 -21.87 -0.87 -23.13
C TYR A 7 -20.48 -0.94 -22.48
N PHE A 8 -19.88 -2.14 -22.42
CA PHE A 8 -18.49 -2.28 -21.96
C PHE A 8 -17.53 -1.58 -22.91
N LYS A 9 -17.72 -1.72 -24.21
CA LYS A 9 -16.89 -1.06 -25.23
C LYS A 9 -16.97 0.47 -25.15
N SER A 10 -18.17 1.04 -25.01
CA SER A 10 -18.35 2.48 -24.86
C SER A 10 -17.77 3.00 -23.54
N THR A 11 -17.92 2.24 -22.46
CA THR A 11 -17.34 2.59 -21.15
C THR A 11 -15.82 2.57 -21.19
N THR A 12 -15.20 1.59 -21.87
CA THR A 12 -13.74 1.55 -22.02
C THR A 12 -13.21 2.69 -22.88
N GLU A 13 -13.89 3.06 -23.96
CA GLU A 13 -13.51 4.22 -24.77
C GLU A 13 -13.65 5.53 -23.99
N GLU A 14 -14.73 5.69 -23.21
CA GLU A 14 -14.97 6.88 -22.38
C GLU A 14 -13.95 7.01 -21.24
N LEU A 15 -13.61 5.91 -20.57
CA LEU A 15 -12.58 5.89 -19.53
C LEU A 15 -11.19 6.22 -20.08
N MET A 16 -10.89 5.83 -21.32
CA MET A 16 -9.59 6.12 -21.94
C MET A 16 -9.51 7.53 -22.54
N THR A 17 -10.62 8.12 -23.00
CA THR A 17 -10.64 9.48 -23.58
C THR A 17 -10.95 10.59 -22.59
N LYS A 18 -11.63 10.30 -21.46
CA LYS A 18 -12.09 11.30 -20.49
C LYS A 18 -11.39 11.22 -19.14
N VAL A 19 -10.46 10.28 -18.96
CA VAL A 19 -9.64 10.16 -17.76
C VAL A 19 -8.18 10.20 -18.15
N SER A 20 -7.43 11.11 -17.55
CA SER A 20 -5.98 11.20 -17.71
C SER A 20 -5.33 10.10 -16.87
N TRP A 21 -5.27 8.87 -17.39
CA TRP A 21 -4.41 7.85 -16.80
C TRP A 21 -2.96 8.25 -17.02
N PRO A 22 -2.14 8.29 -15.96
CA PRO A 22 -0.72 8.53 -16.09
C PRO A 22 -0.08 7.45 -16.97
N THR A 23 0.98 7.83 -17.66
CA THR A 23 1.73 6.87 -18.48
C THR A 23 2.38 5.80 -17.61
N TRP A 24 2.70 4.64 -18.20
CA TRP A 24 3.31 3.52 -17.47
C TRP A 24 4.59 3.91 -16.71
N ASP A 25 5.36 4.86 -17.24
CA ASP A 25 6.58 5.35 -16.60
C ASP A 25 6.29 6.23 -15.37
N GLU A 26 5.25 7.07 -15.43
CA GLU A 26 4.79 7.88 -14.28
C GLU A 26 4.17 7.01 -13.18
N LEU A 27 3.50 5.92 -13.56
CA LEU A 27 2.96 4.91 -12.63
C LEU A 27 4.08 4.19 -11.87
N GLN A 28 5.16 3.83 -12.54
CA GLN A 28 6.30 3.19 -11.89
C GLN A 28 7.01 4.16 -10.95
N SER A 29 7.18 5.42 -11.37
CA SER A 29 7.78 6.47 -10.53
C SER A 29 6.99 6.69 -9.23
N SER A 30 5.68 6.84 -9.33
CA SER A 30 4.81 7.00 -8.17
C SER A 30 4.78 5.75 -7.28
N THR A 31 4.79 4.56 -7.87
CA THR A 31 4.85 3.28 -7.13
C THR A 31 6.17 3.11 -6.39
N LEU A 32 7.30 3.54 -6.96
CA LEU A 32 8.61 3.46 -6.33
C LEU A 32 8.66 4.31 -5.06
N ILE A 33 8.11 5.53 -5.11
CA ILE A 33 8.03 6.40 -3.93
C ILE A 33 7.21 5.74 -2.81
N VAL A 34 6.05 5.16 -3.16
CA VAL A 34 5.19 4.45 -2.19
C VAL A 34 5.88 3.20 -1.62
N MET A 35 6.62 2.46 -2.46
CA MET A 35 7.39 1.29 -2.03
C MET A 35 8.48 1.67 -1.02
N VAL A 36 9.19 2.78 -1.25
CA VAL A 36 10.18 3.26 -0.28
C VAL A 36 9.51 3.70 1.02
N ALA A 37 8.38 4.40 0.94
CA ALA A 37 7.62 4.80 2.12
C ALA A 37 7.14 3.59 2.94
N SER A 38 6.66 2.52 2.30
CA SER A 38 6.23 1.31 3.00
C SER A 38 7.36 0.58 3.72
N ILE A 39 8.57 0.57 3.14
CA ILE A 39 9.78 0.04 3.79
C ILE A 39 10.11 0.84 5.05
N ILE A 40 10.03 2.17 5.01
CA ILE A 40 10.27 3.02 6.18
C ILE A 40 9.26 2.70 7.29
N PHE A 41 7.97 2.57 6.97
CA PHE A 41 6.96 2.19 7.95
C PHE A 41 7.22 0.79 8.54
N ALA A 42 7.65 -0.17 7.72
CA ALA A 42 8.00 -1.51 8.20
C ALA A 42 9.14 -1.46 9.24
N ILE A 43 10.17 -0.64 9.01
CA ILE A 43 11.27 -0.46 9.96
C ILE A 43 10.78 0.17 11.27
N ILE A 44 9.90 1.17 11.19
CA ILE A 44 9.34 1.83 12.39
C ILE A 44 8.55 0.84 13.23
N ILE A 45 7.66 0.06 12.61
CA ILE A 45 6.87 -0.97 13.30
C ILE A 45 7.80 -2.00 13.96
N TYR A 46 8.82 -2.46 13.24
CA TYR A 46 9.81 -3.40 13.78
C TYR A 46 10.51 -2.86 15.04
N LEU A 47 10.87 -1.58 15.06
CA LEU A 47 11.48 -0.96 16.26
C LEU A 47 10.49 -0.89 17.43
N ILE A 48 9.23 -0.55 17.16
CA ILE A 48 8.18 -0.51 18.19
C ILE A 48 7.96 -1.91 18.79
N ASP A 49 7.92 -2.94 17.95
CA ASP A 49 7.75 -4.33 18.39
C ASP A 49 8.92 -4.79 19.27
N LEU A 50 10.15 -4.36 18.94
CA LEU A 50 11.35 -4.68 19.71
C LEU A 50 11.32 -4.01 21.09
N VAL A 51 10.97 -2.73 21.15
CA VAL A 51 10.83 -1.99 22.43
C VAL A 51 9.72 -2.59 23.28
N SER A 52 8.58 -2.94 22.68
CA SER A 52 7.45 -3.56 23.36
C SER A 52 7.84 -4.91 23.97
N SER A 53 8.48 -5.77 23.18
CA SER A 53 8.93 -7.10 23.63
C SER A 53 9.93 -7.00 24.79
N PHE A 54 10.85 -6.03 24.73
CA PHE A 54 11.79 -5.77 25.81
C PHE A 54 11.09 -5.22 27.06
N GLY A 55 10.22 -4.23 26.92
CA GLY A 55 9.49 -3.61 28.03
C GLY A 55 8.60 -4.61 28.77
N LEU A 56 7.84 -5.42 28.03
CA LEU A 56 7.02 -6.49 28.61
C LEU A 56 7.89 -7.56 29.29
N GLY A 57 8.99 -7.98 28.66
CA GLY A 57 9.91 -8.94 29.26
C GLY A 57 10.52 -8.46 30.59
N VAL A 58 10.83 -7.17 30.71
CA VAL A 58 11.29 -6.57 31.97
C VAL A 58 10.15 -6.52 33.00
N PHE A 59 8.95 -6.11 32.60
CA PHE A 59 7.79 -6.05 33.49
C PHE A 59 7.44 -7.43 34.08
N TYR A 60 7.40 -8.47 33.25
CA TYR A 60 7.12 -9.84 33.70
C TYR A 60 8.18 -10.34 34.69
N LYS A 61 9.48 -10.13 34.40
CA LYS A 61 10.57 -10.51 35.31
C LYS A 61 10.53 -9.81 36.66
N LEU A 62 9.94 -8.61 36.73
CA LEU A 62 9.87 -7.80 37.94
C LEU A 62 8.67 -8.17 38.83
N PHE A 63 7.63 -8.78 38.26
CA PHE A 63 6.43 -9.25 38.96
C PHE A 63 6.45 -10.74 39.32
N GLU A 64 7.25 -11.54 38.61
CA GLU A 64 7.44 -12.98 38.87
C GLU A 64 8.61 -13.27 39.83
N GLY A 65 9.43 -12.25 40.13
CA GLY A 65 10.52 -12.28 41.12
C GLY A 65 10.13 -11.75 42.49
#